data_AF-A8V4X4-F1
#
_entry.id   AF-A8V4X4-F1
#
_cell.length_a   1.000
_cell.length_b   1.000
_cell.length_c   1.000
_cell.angle_alpha   90.00
_cell.angle_beta   90.00
_cell.angle_gamma   90.00
#
_symmetry.space_group_name_H-M   'P 1'
#
loop_
_entity.id
_entity.type
_entity.pdbx_description
1 polymer ?
#
loop_
_entity_poly.entity_id
_entity_poly.type
_entity_poly.pdbx_seq_one_letter_code
_entity_poly.pdbx_strand_id
1 'polypeptide(L)' 'MDYQKLKKVKDKNEECFKCGSKKELYEDPNIEGLVFCKDCWEERIKTEKLEEWGMEEEIPYDE' A
#
# COMPACT_ATOMS: atom_id res chain seq x y z
N MET A 1 -7.89 2.48 1.73
CA MET A 1 -6.95 2.46 2.88
C MET A 1 -6.19 3.79 2.95
N ASP A 2 -5.86 4.33 4.15
CA ASP A 2 -5.08 5.57 4.30
C ASP A 2 -3.78 5.31 5.06
N TYR A 3 -2.62 5.55 4.43
CA TYR A 3 -1.32 5.32 5.09
C TYR A 3 -1.07 6.25 6.29
N GLN A 4 -1.75 7.39 6.36
CA GLN A 4 -1.64 8.34 7.47
C GLN A 4 -2.13 7.78 8.80
N LYS A 5 -2.96 6.73 8.77
CA LYS A 5 -3.46 6.02 9.95
C LYS A 5 -2.54 4.86 10.36
N LEU A 6 -1.51 4.56 9.56
CA LEU A 6 -0.57 3.48 9.83
C LEU A 6 0.47 3.89 10.86
N LYS A 7 0.99 2.90 11.58
CA LYS A 7 2.03 3.10 12.57
C LYS A 7 3.34 3.45 11.86
N LYS A 8 3.85 4.66 12.13
CA LYS A 8 5.13 5.13 11.58
C LYS A 8 6.29 4.48 12.34
N VAL A 9 7.17 3.83 11.60
CA VAL A 9 8.39 3.23 12.12
C VAL A 9 9.43 4.30 12.33
N LYS A 10 10.03 4.30 13.52
CA LYS A 10 11.12 5.21 13.90
C LYS A 10 12.49 4.52 13.95
N ASP A 11 12.50 3.20 13.74
CA ASP A 11 13.73 2.43 13.72
C ASP A 11 14.56 2.80 12.47
N LYS A 12 15.85 3.01 12.66
CA LYS A 12 16.76 3.45 11.59
C LYS A 12 17.36 2.29 10.79
N ASN A 13 17.22 1.06 11.29
CA ASN A 13 17.71 -0.14 10.62
C ASN A 13 16.68 -0.69 9.64
N GLU A 14 15.40 -0.40 9.87
CA GLU A 14 14.34 -0.80 8.94
C GLU A 14 14.40 -0.03 7.61
N GLU A 15 13.94 -0.70 6.56
CA GLU A 15 13.90 -0.18 5.19
C GLU A 15 12.67 -0.68 4.45
N CYS A 16 12.20 0.11 3.50
CA CYS A 16 11.02 -0.21 2.71
C CYS A 16 11.25 -1.52 1.98
N PHE A 17 10.36 -2.49 2.20
CA PHE A 17 10.48 -3.82 1.60
C PHE A 17 10.49 -3.79 0.06
N LYS A 18 9.84 -2.79 -0.57
CA LYS A 18 9.76 -2.66 -2.04
C LYS A 18 10.96 -1.95 -2.66
N CYS A 19 11.48 -0.90 -2.03
CA CYS A 19 12.45 0.02 -2.66
C CYS A 19 13.72 0.28 -1.84
N GLY A 20 13.84 -0.25 -0.62
CA GLY A 20 14.99 -0.05 0.27
C GLY A 20 15.11 1.34 0.90
N SER A 21 14.12 2.24 0.69
CA SER A 21 14.13 3.56 1.33
C SER A 21 14.04 3.43 2.85
N LYS A 22 14.88 4.15 3.60
CA LYS A 22 14.83 4.22 5.08
C LYS A 22 14.04 5.42 5.61
N LYS A 23 13.40 6.17 4.72
CA LYS A 23 12.68 7.42 5.07
C LYS A 23 11.19 7.15 5.14
N GLU A 24 10.56 7.72 6.17
CA GLU A 24 9.10 7.73 6.33
C GLU A 24 8.47 6.35 6.14
N LEU A 25 8.89 5.42 6.97
CA LEU A 25 8.44 4.03 6.97
C LEU A 25 7.16 3.85 7.78
N TYR A 26 6.26 3.01 7.29
CA TYR A 26 4.99 2.68 7.92
C TYR A 26 4.77 1.16 7.88
N GLU A 27 4.36 0.59 9.00
CA GLU A 27 4.05 -0.85 9.13
C GLU A 27 2.81 -1.24 8.34
N ASP A 28 2.85 -2.44 7.75
CA ASP A 28 1.68 -3.08 7.17
C ASP A 28 0.80 -3.68 8.28
N PRO A 29 -0.47 -3.26 8.40
CA PRO A 29 -1.35 -3.76 9.45
C PRO A 29 -1.89 -5.17 9.16
N ASN A 30 -1.75 -5.65 7.93
CA ASN A 30 -2.16 -6.99 7.52
C ASN A 30 -1.01 -8.00 7.61
N ILE A 31 0.24 -7.53 7.53
CA ILE A 31 1.43 -8.39 7.53
C ILE A 31 2.47 -7.85 8.53
N GLU A 32 2.63 -8.57 9.64
CA GLU A 32 3.60 -8.22 10.68
C GLU A 32 5.04 -8.26 10.15
N GLY A 33 5.85 -7.27 10.53
CA GLY A 33 7.25 -7.16 10.13
C GLY A 33 7.49 -6.63 8.71
N LEU A 34 6.44 -6.29 7.96
CA LEU A 34 6.58 -5.55 6.71
C LEU A 34 6.42 -4.05 6.93
N VAL A 35 7.33 -3.30 6.34
CA VAL A 35 7.31 -1.83 6.34
C VAL A 35 7.49 -1.31 4.93
N PHE A 36 6.76 -0.25 4.61
CA PHE A 36 6.87 0.44 3.33
C PHE A 36 7.05 1.93 3.54
N CYS A 37 7.78 2.58 2.64
CA CYS A 37 7.88 4.03 2.64
C CYS A 37 6.58 4.67 2.17
N LYS A 38 6.41 5.96 2.47
CA LYS A 38 5.30 6.80 2.02
C LYS A 38 4.93 6.58 0.55
N ASP A 39 5.91 6.69 -0.35
CA ASP A 39 5.68 6.57 -1.80
C ASP A 39 5.12 5.19 -2.20
N CYS A 40 5.69 4.12 -1.65
CA CYS A 40 5.21 2.76 -1.95
C CYS A 40 3.82 2.51 -1.37
N TRP A 41 3.48 3.12 -0.24
CA TRP A 41 2.11 3.10 0.29
C TRP A 41 1.12 3.87 -0.60
N GLU A 42 1.50 5.05 -1.09
CA GLU A 42 0.68 5.82 -2.01
C GLU A 42 0.41 5.06 -3.31
N GLU A 43 1.40 4.35 -3.84
CA GLU A 43 1.21 3.47 -5.00
C GLU A 43 0.22 2.35 -4.71
N ARG A 44 0.37 1.63 -3.58
CA ARG A 44 -0.56 0.54 -3.20
C ARG A 44 -1.99 1.04 -3.09
N ILE A 45 -2.20 2.16 -2.40
CA ILE A 45 -3.54 2.76 -2.24
C ILE A 45 -4.12 3.19 -3.59
N LYS A 46 -3.29 3.71 -4.51
CA LYS A 46 -3.73 4.04 -5.87
C LYS A 46 -4.16 2.78 -6.63
N THR A 47 -3.39 1.70 -6.55
CA THR A 47 -3.74 0.42 -7.18
C THR A 47 -5.03 -0.15 -6.60
N GLU A 48 -5.18 -0.21 -5.28
CA GLU A 48 -6.42 -0.68 -4.62
C GLU A 48 -7.65 0.13 -5.06
N LYS A 49 -7.51 1.46 -5.15
CA LYS A 49 -8.60 2.32 -5.66
C LYS A 49 -8.91 2.08 -7.13
N LEU A 50 -7.91 1.76 -7.94
CA LEU A 50 -8.10 1.47 -9.36
C LEU A 50 -8.81 0.12 -9.55
N GLU A 51 -8.46 -0.88 -8.74
CA GLU A 51 -9.12 -2.20 -8.73
C GLU A 51 -10.57 -2.10 -8.26
N GLU A 52 -10.86 -1.26 -7.25
CA GLU A 52 -12.23 -0.98 -6.81
C GLU A 52 -13.08 -0.32 -7.92
N TRP A 53 -12.46 0.46 -8.80
CA TRP A 53 -13.12 1.12 -9.94
C TRP A 53 -13.21 0.24 -11.19
N GLY A 54 -12.32 -0.74 -11.34
CA GLY A 54 -12.29 -1.68 -12.46
C GLY A 54 -13.27 -2.85 -12.36
N MET A 55 -13.99 -2.98 -11.24
CA MET A 55 -15.03 -4.01 -11.00
C MET A 55 -16.45 -3.57 -11.38
N GLU A 56 -16.63 -2.41 -12.03
CA GLU A 56 -17.96 -1.91 -12.43
C GLU A 56 -18.32 -2.25 -13.89
N GLU A 57 -17.43 -2.89 -14.65
CA GLU A 57 -17.72 -3.32 -16.02
C GLU A 57 -18.35 -4.72 -16.00
N GLU A 58 -19.68 -4.75 -15.84
CA GLU A 58 -20.52 -5.92 -16.04
C GLU A 58 -20.36 -6.36 -17.51
N ILE A 59 -19.62 -7.45 -17.75
CA ILE A 59 -19.54 -8.05 -19.09
C ILE A 59 -20.97 -8.40 -19.56
N PRO A 60 -21.46 -7.84 -20.69
CA PRO A 60 -22.74 -8.24 -21.22
C PRO A 60 -22.67 -9.72 -21.55
N TYR A 61 -23.61 -10.52 -21.03
CA TYR A 61 -23.81 -11.87 -21.54
C TYR A 61 -24.39 -11.74 -22.95
N ASP A 62 -23.60 -12.10 -23.96
CA ASP A 62 -24.08 -12.31 -25.33
C ASP A 62 -25.09 -13.48 -25.29
N GLU A 63 -26.32 -13.25 -25.74
CA GLU A 63 -27.45 -14.20 -25.78
C GLU A 63 -27.41 -15.10 -27.02
#